data_AF-A0A164GPF1-F1
#
_entry.id   AF-A0A164GPF1-F1
#
_cell.length_a   1.000
_cell.length_b   1.000
_cell.length_c   1.000
_cell.angle_alpha   90.00
_cell.angle_beta   90.00
_cell.angle_gamma   90.00
#
_symmetry.space_group_name_H-M   'P 1'
#
loop_
_entity.id
_entity.type
_entity.pdbx_description
1 polymer ?
#
loop_
_entity_poly.entity_id
_entity_poly.type
_entity_poly.pdbx_seq_one_letter_code
_entity_poly.pdbx_strand_id
1 'polypeptide(L)'
;MGIFEKGWETPSPIQEVGIPMALTGRNILACATNGTGKTGAYCIQVLEQVVPSEQPIQALIVVTTRELALQTSQICIELAKHLDIRIMVTTGGTDLKDDIMRIFGKVNVVIATPGRVLDLM
;
A
#
# COMPACT_ATOMS: atom_id res chain seq x y z
N MET A 1 -17.79 1.52 1.30
CA MET A 1 -16.62 1.55 0.37
C MET A 1 -15.58 2.47 0.99
N GLY A 2 -14.36 1.98 1.23
CA GLY A 2 -13.33 2.74 1.96
C GLY A 2 -12.98 4.09 1.34
N ILE A 3 -13.08 4.21 0.01
CA ILE A 3 -12.86 5.46 -0.74
C ILE A 3 -13.80 6.58 -0.28
N PHE A 4 -15.12 6.34 -0.26
CA PHE A 4 -16.10 7.37 0.11
C PHE A 4 -16.07 7.72 1.60
N GLU A 5 -15.73 6.76 2.46
CA GLU A 5 -15.56 7.03 3.90
C GLU A 5 -14.38 7.94 4.21
N LYS A 6 -13.38 7.96 3.31
CA LYS A 6 -12.27 8.91 3.35
C LYS A 6 -12.65 10.31 2.81
N GLY A 7 -13.88 10.47 2.31
CA GLY A 7 -14.35 11.71 1.67
C GLY A 7 -13.82 11.92 0.25
N TRP A 8 -13.35 10.86 -0.41
CA TRP A 8 -12.85 10.93 -1.80
C TRP A 8 -14.00 10.73 -2.78
N GLU A 9 -14.76 11.79 -3.03
CA GLU A 9 -15.91 11.77 -3.93
C GLU A 9 -15.52 11.87 -5.42
N THR A 10 -14.40 12.52 -5.72
CA THR A 10 -13.89 12.73 -7.08
C THR A 10 -12.38 12.42 -7.09
N PRO A 11 -11.88 11.66 -8.10
CA PRO A 11 -10.46 11.37 -8.19
C PRO A 11 -9.65 12.65 -8.43
N SER A 12 -8.44 12.69 -7.90
CA SER A 12 -7.48 13.73 -8.29
C SER A 12 -6.96 13.48 -9.72
N PRO A 13 -6.36 14.47 -10.40
CA PRO A 13 -5.88 14.30 -11.77
C PRO A 13 -4.89 13.12 -11.94
N ILE A 14 -4.04 12.86 -10.94
CA ILE A 14 -3.11 11.73 -11.00
C ILE A 14 -3.81 10.38 -10.76
N GLN A 15 -4.91 10.35 -10.00
CA GLN A 15 -5.72 9.15 -9.78
C GLN A 15 -6.52 8.81 -11.03
N GLU A 16 -7.14 9.81 -11.65
CA GLU A 16 -7.96 9.68 -12.86
C GLU A 16 -7.17 9.08 -14.03
N VAL A 17 -5.90 9.47 -14.18
CA VAL A 17 -5.02 8.93 -15.23
C VAL A 17 -4.28 7.68 -14.78
N GLY A 18 -3.79 7.66 -13.54
CA GLY A 18 -2.90 6.62 -13.04
C GLY A 18 -3.58 5.29 -12.77
N ILE A 19 -4.78 5.32 -12.18
CA ILE A 19 -5.50 4.08 -11.79
C ILE A 19 -5.90 3.27 -13.02
N PRO A 20 -6.58 3.82 -14.05
CA PRO A 20 -6.97 3.04 -15.22
C PRO A 20 -5.77 2.48 -15.99
N MET A 21 -4.69 3.27 -16.10
CA MET A 21 -3.45 2.81 -16.74
C MET A 21 -2.86 1.61 -16.01
N ALA A 22 -2.88 1.62 -14.68
CA ALA A 22 -2.29 0.57 -13.88
C ALA A 22 -3.03 -0.77 -13.98
N LEU A 23 -4.36 -0.70 -14.12
CA LEU A 23 -5.21 -1.87 -14.31
C LEU A 23 -4.95 -2.58 -15.65
N THR A 24 -4.22 -1.95 -16.58
CA THR A 24 -3.77 -2.61 -17.82
C THR A 24 -2.60 -3.58 -17.61
N GLY A 25 -2.05 -3.68 -16.40
CA GLY A 25 -0.90 -4.53 -16.08
C GLY A 25 0.44 -3.96 -16.55
N ARG A 26 0.49 -2.68 -16.95
CA ARG A 26 1.72 -2.00 -17.38
C ARG A 26 2.45 -1.36 -16.21
N ASN A 27 3.78 -1.29 -16.33
CA ASN A 27 4.61 -0.49 -15.44
C ASN A 27 4.37 1.00 -15.70
N ILE A 28 4.29 1.80 -14.63
CA ILE A 28 3.98 3.23 -14.70
C ILE A 28 5.04 4.02 -13.96
N LEU A 29 5.51 5.08 -14.60
CA LEU A 29 6.23 6.16 -13.95
C LEU A 29 5.29 7.36 -13.81
N ALA A 30 4.87 7.67 -12.58
CA ALA A 30 3.96 8.76 -12.29
C ALA A 30 4.70 9.93 -11.61
N CYS A 31 4.74 11.08 -12.29
CA CYS A 31 5.36 12.30 -11.77
C CYS A 31 4.27 13.32 -11.39
N ALA A 32 4.17 13.65 -10.11
CA ALA A 32 3.30 14.73 -9.63
C ALA A 32 3.89 15.39 -8.39
N THR A 33 3.48 16.61 -8.06
CA THR A 33 3.86 17.32 -6.83
C THR A 33 3.21 16.69 -5.60
N ASN A 34 3.68 17.03 -4.40
CA ASN A 34 3.10 16.53 -3.15
C ASN A 34 1.67 17.05 -2.96
N GLY A 35 0.84 16.31 -2.19
CA GLY A 35 -0.55 16.67 -1.95
C GLY A 35 -1.52 16.39 -3.11
N THR A 36 -1.06 15.80 -4.22
CA THR A 36 -1.88 15.54 -5.42
C THR A 36 -2.65 14.22 -5.40
N GLY A 37 -2.61 13.46 -4.30
CA GLY A 37 -3.34 12.18 -4.19
C GLY A 37 -2.60 10.94 -4.72
N LYS A 38 -1.29 11.04 -5.00
CA LYS A 38 -0.44 9.92 -5.46
C LYS A 38 -0.55 8.66 -4.59
N THR A 39 -0.56 8.84 -3.27
CA THR A 39 -0.68 7.71 -2.33
C THR A 39 -1.98 6.95 -2.51
N GLY A 40 -3.10 7.66 -2.69
CA GLY A 40 -4.37 7.02 -3.02
C GLY A 40 -4.30 6.26 -4.34
N ALA A 41 -3.66 6.85 -5.37
CA ALA A 41 -3.57 6.22 -6.70
C ALA A 41 -2.90 4.83 -6.66
N TYR A 42 -1.70 4.72 -6.07
CA TYR A 42 -1.03 3.42 -6.00
C TYR A 42 -1.64 2.49 -4.95
N CYS A 43 -2.21 3.00 -3.83
CA CYS A 43 -2.87 2.14 -2.86
C CYS A 43 -4.13 1.50 -3.44
N ILE A 44 -4.98 2.27 -4.13
CA ILE A 44 -6.19 1.75 -4.79
C ILE A 44 -5.80 0.69 -5.82
N GLN A 45 -4.78 0.96 -6.64
CA GLN A 45 -4.27 -0.01 -7.59
C GLN A 45 -3.82 -1.32 -6.92
N VAL A 46 -3.01 -1.23 -5.86
CA VAL A 46 -2.52 -2.42 -5.14
C VAL A 46 -3.68 -3.22 -4.58
N LEU A 47 -4.62 -2.56 -3.91
CA LEU A 47 -5.76 -3.23 -3.29
C LEU A 47 -6.68 -3.91 -4.30
N GLU A 48 -6.87 -3.31 -5.49
CA GLU A 48 -7.67 -3.89 -6.57
C GLU A 48 -7.07 -5.19 -7.13
N GLN A 49 -5.75 -5.31 -7.13
CA GLN A 49 -5.04 -6.47 -7.69
C GLN A 49 -4.90 -7.63 -6.69
N VAL A 50 -5.13 -7.38 -5.39
CA VAL A 50 -4.94 -8.38 -4.34
C VAL A 50 -6.14 -9.32 -4.27
N VAL A 51 -5.89 -10.63 -4.28
CA VAL A 51 -6.86 -11.69 -4.04
C VAL A 51 -6.81 -12.10 -2.56
N PRO A 52 -7.78 -11.70 -1.71
CA PRO A 52 -7.70 -11.84 -0.25
C PRO A 52 -7.53 -13.27 0.27
N SER A 53 -8.07 -14.25 -0.46
CA SER A 53 -8.05 -15.67 -0.11
C SER A 53 -6.71 -16.35 -0.36
N GLU A 54 -5.81 -15.74 -1.13
CA GLU A 54 -4.54 -16.33 -1.51
C GLU A 54 -3.41 -15.92 -0.55
N GLN A 55 -2.55 -16.89 -0.25
CA GLN A 55 -1.22 -16.70 0.35
C GLN A 55 -0.22 -17.18 -0.73
N PRO A 56 0.79 -16.39 -1.13
CA PRO A 56 1.66 -15.55 -0.28
C PRO A 56 1.29 -14.05 -0.26
N ILE A 57 2.21 -13.23 0.27
CA ILE A 57 2.20 -11.76 0.12
C ILE A 57 2.21 -11.40 -1.37
N GLN A 58 1.30 -10.54 -1.79
CA GLN A 58 1.05 -10.24 -3.22
C GLN A 58 1.56 -8.86 -3.63
N ALA A 59 1.77 -7.95 -2.68
CA ALA A 59 2.25 -6.60 -2.99
C ALA A 59 3.22 -6.06 -1.94
N LEU A 60 4.18 -5.28 -2.41
CA LEU A 60 5.14 -4.51 -1.62
C LEU A 60 5.10 -3.05 -2.04
N ILE A 61 4.83 -2.15 -1.09
CA ILE A 61 4.93 -0.70 -1.26
C ILE A 61 6.19 -0.23 -0.51
N VAL A 62 7.18 0.25 -1.26
CA VAL A 62 8.43 0.74 -0.68
C VAL A 62 8.40 2.27 -0.60
N VAL A 63 8.69 2.81 0.58
CA VAL A 63 8.76 4.26 0.84
C VAL A 63 10.03 4.64 1.58
N THR A 64 10.46 5.88 1.44
CA THR A 64 11.81 6.31 1.89
C THR A 64 11.94 6.60 3.38
N THR A 65 10.83 6.90 4.08
CA THR A 65 10.86 7.27 5.50
C THR A 65 9.83 6.48 6.32
N ARG A 66 10.07 6.41 7.64
CA ARG A 66 9.18 5.73 8.59
C ARG A 66 7.81 6.42 8.66
N GLU A 67 7.83 7.74 8.70
CA GLU A 67 6.64 8.59 8.78
C GLU A 67 5.77 8.38 7.56
N LEU A 68 6.38 8.32 6.37
CA LEU A 68 5.65 8.07 5.13
C LEU A 68 5.09 6.64 5.08
N ALA A 69 5.79 5.65 5.63
CA ALA A 69 5.28 4.27 5.72
C ALA A 69 4.04 4.19 6.61
N LEU A 70 4.07 4.86 7.76
CA LEU A 70 2.93 4.91 8.69
C LEU A 70 1.74 5.67 8.09
N GLN A 71 1.98 6.81 7.43
CA GLN A 71 0.91 7.55 6.74
C GLN A 71 0.31 6.73 5.58
N THR A 72 1.15 6.07 4.80
CA THR A 72 0.72 5.23 3.68
C THR A 72 -0.07 4.03 4.17
N SER A 73 0.34 3.40 5.27
CA SER A 73 -0.38 2.27 5.85
C SER A 73 -1.74 2.65 6.41
N GLN A 74 -1.87 3.80 7.08
CA GLN A 74 -3.16 4.31 7.52
C GLN A 74 -4.12 4.50 6.34
N ILE A 75 -3.67 5.15 5.26
CA ILE A 75 -4.48 5.32 4.05
C ILE A 75 -4.86 3.96 3.46
N CYS A 76 -3.91 3.04 3.34
CA CYS A 76 -4.16 1.72 2.77
C CYS A 76 -5.19 0.92 3.60
N ILE A 77 -5.08 0.96 4.93
CA ILE A 77 -6.01 0.30 5.87
C ILE A 77 -7.42 0.89 5.77
N GLU A 78 -7.55 2.22 5.71
CA GLU A 78 -8.84 2.88 5.54
C GLU A 78 -9.51 2.51 4.22
N LEU A 79 -8.74 2.49 3.13
CA LEU A 79 -9.24 2.07 1.81
C LEU A 79 -9.64 0.60 1.81
N ALA A 80 -8.88 -0.25 2.50
CA ALA A 80 -9.12 -1.69 2.61
C ALA A 80 -10.15 -2.07 3.69
N LYS A 81 -10.77 -1.12 4.39
CA LYS A 81 -11.66 -1.38 5.54
C LYS A 81 -12.76 -2.42 5.30
N HIS A 82 -13.23 -2.53 4.06
CA HIS A 82 -14.29 -3.45 3.64
C HIS A 82 -13.78 -4.63 2.80
N LEU A 83 -12.45 -4.80 2.74
CA LEU A 83 -11.77 -5.88 2.03
C LEU A 83 -11.15 -6.82 3.07
N ASP A 84 -11.14 -8.13 2.82
CA ASP A 84 -10.45 -9.10 3.69
C ASP A 84 -8.92 -9.11 3.45
N ILE A 85 -8.35 -7.93 3.22
CA ILE A 85 -6.93 -7.72 2.90
C ILE A 85 -6.17 -7.38 4.18
N ARG A 86 -5.13 -8.15 4.47
CA ARG A 86 -4.22 -7.88 5.60
C ARG A 86 -3.02 -7.06 5.14
N ILE A 87 -2.86 -5.90 5.76
CA ILE A 87 -1.77 -4.97 5.49
C ILE A 87 -0.81 -4.98 6.68
N MET A 88 0.47 -5.18 6.41
CA MET A 88 1.55 -5.07 7.38
C MET A 88 2.40 -3.85 7.06
N VAL A 89 2.83 -3.11 8.10
CA VAL A 89 3.82 -2.04 7.97
C VAL A 89 5.05 -2.40 8.79
N THR A 90 6.24 -2.23 8.21
CA THR A 90 7.51 -2.54 8.88
C THR A 90 8.59 -1.55 8.46
N THR A 91 9.33 -1.01 9.44
CA THR A 91 10.33 0.03 9.19
C THR A 91 11.50 -0.11 10.15
N GLY A 92 12.61 0.60 9.92
CA GLY A 92 13.64 0.71 10.94
C GLY A 92 13.07 1.21 12.27
N GLY A 93 13.47 0.61 13.40
CA GLY A 93 12.99 0.99 14.73
C GLY A 93 11.73 0.27 15.22
N THR A 94 11.13 -0.65 14.44
CA THR A 94 10.26 -1.72 14.98
C THR A 94 11.12 -2.94 15.32
N ASP A 95 10.68 -3.76 16.28
CA ASP A 95 11.38 -4.99 16.65
C ASP A 95 11.37 -5.96 15.45
N LEU A 96 12.57 -6.35 15.00
CA LEU A 96 12.72 -7.20 13.82
C LEU A 96 12.16 -8.61 14.07
N LYS A 97 12.29 -9.14 15.28
CA LYS A 97 11.78 -10.48 15.61
C LYS A 97 10.26 -10.52 15.54
N ASP A 98 9.60 -9.48 16.05
CA ASP A 98 8.14 -9.37 15.97
C ASP A 98 7.67 -9.25 14.52
N ASP A 99 8.39 -8.47 13.70
CA ASP A 99 8.07 -8.32 12.27
C ASP A 99 8.25 -9.65 11.51
N ILE A 100 9.32 -10.39 11.78
CA ILE A 100 9.54 -11.75 11.24
C ILE A 100 8.39 -12.67 11.65
N MET A 101 7.96 -12.67 12.92
CA MET A 101 6.84 -13.52 13.34
C MET A 101 5.53 -13.14 12.65
N ARG A 102 5.30 -11.86 12.40
CA ARG A 102 4.08 -11.35 11.73
C ARG A 102 4.06 -11.67 10.24
N ILE A 103 5.21 -11.61 9.55
CA ILE A 103 5.28 -11.83 8.10
C ILE A 103 4.93 -13.28 7.71
N PHE A 104 5.14 -14.23 8.62
CA PHE A 104 4.70 -15.64 8.46
C PHE A 104 3.20 -15.86 8.68
N GLY A 105 2.47 -14.85 9.18
CA GLY A 105 1.01 -14.88 9.29
C GLY A 105 0.30 -14.54 7.97
N LYS A 106 -1.03 -14.38 8.02
CA LYS A 106 -1.80 -13.88 6.87
C LYS A 106 -1.45 -12.40 6.63
N VAL A 107 -0.63 -12.14 5.61
CA VAL A 107 -0.29 -10.80 5.10
C VAL A 107 -0.45 -10.82 3.59
N ASN A 108 -1.20 -9.86 3.04
CA ASN A 108 -1.40 -9.72 1.60
C ASN A 108 -0.55 -8.57 1.03
N VAL A 109 -0.40 -7.48 1.80
CA VAL A 109 0.33 -6.27 1.39
C VAL A 109 1.33 -5.88 2.47
N VAL A 110 2.58 -5.62 2.08
CA VAL A 110 3.62 -5.07 2.95
C VAL A 110 3.92 -3.63 2.55
N ILE A 111 4.02 -2.74 3.53
CA ILE A 111 4.46 -1.35 3.36
C ILE A 111 5.73 -1.18 4.18
N ALA A 112 6.84 -0.83 3.53
CA ALA A 112 8.14 -0.85 4.21
C ALA A 112 9.15 0.17 3.73
N THR A 113 10.14 0.43 4.58
CA THR A 113 11.38 1.15 4.18
C THR A 113 12.40 0.18 3.56
N PRO A 114 13.20 0.61 2.56
CA PRO A 114 14.13 -0.26 1.85
C PRO A 114 15.02 -1.14 2.74
N GLY A 115 15.66 -0.55 3.77
CA GLY A 115 16.55 -1.31 4.66
C GLY A 115 15.82 -2.45 5.39
N ARG A 116 14.59 -2.20 5.85
CA ARG A 116 13.79 -3.21 6.55
C ARG A 116 13.28 -4.31 5.61
N VAL A 117 13.05 -4.01 4.34
CA VAL A 117 12.77 -5.05 3.34
C VAL A 117 13.94 -6.01 3.25
N LEU A 118 15.17 -5.49 3.18
CA LEU A 118 16.39 -6.32 3.13
C LEU A 118 16.60 -7.15 4.41
N ASP A 119 16.28 -6.59 5.58
CA ASP A 119 16.37 -7.33 6.85
C ASP A 119 15.39 -8.53 6.93
N LEU A 120 14.31 -8.51 6.13
CA LEU A 120 13.22 -9.49 6.15
C LEU A 120 13.31 -10.51 5.00
N MET A 121 14.27 -10.36 4.07
CA MET A 121 14.53 -11.29 2.97
C MET A 121 15.47 -12.41 3.41
#